data_AF-A0A355U982-F1
#
_entry.id   AF-A0A355U982-F1
#
_cell.length_a   1.000
_cell.length_b   1.000
_cell.length_c   1.000
_cell.angle_alpha   90.00
_cell.angle_beta   90.00
_cell.angle_gamma   90.00
#
_symmetry.space_group_name_H-M   'P 1'
#
loop_
_entity.id
_entity.type
_entity.pdbx_description
1 polymer ?
#
loop_
_entity_poly.entity_id
_entity_poly.type
_entity_poly.pdbx_seq_one_letter_code
_entity_poly.pdbx_strand_id
1 'polypeptide(L)'
;AIRLRYGKFSYYNGGDLSGGNWPSIFKCMERDFETPVAKVCGKVTVMKANHHGYYDTCNAFFMQTLSPQVIIIDARSQNHPVPSTMARISDPQVWRGERDYYITVDQARKKLGEELWSKFKPWGHIVVRVYPGGNSYQVFVLDADSTDYHIKYKSEVVNL
;
A
#
# COMPACT_ATOMS: atom_id res chain seq x y z
N ALA A 1 -14.32 3.62 -3.19
CA ALA A 1 -13.21 2.65 -3.35
C ALA A 1 -13.47 1.76 -4.57
N ILE A 2 -12.42 1.32 -5.24
CA ILE A 2 -12.48 0.44 -6.41
C ILE A 2 -11.72 -0.86 -6.10
N ARG A 3 -12.33 -1.99 -6.45
CA ARG A 3 -11.67 -3.30 -6.55
C ARG A 3 -11.72 -3.74 -8.01
N LEU A 4 -10.56 -4.05 -8.58
CA LEU A 4 -10.44 -4.64 -9.90
C LEU A 4 -10.07 -6.12 -9.78
N ARG A 5 -10.61 -6.96 -10.66
CA ARG A 5 -10.20 -8.35 -10.83
C ARG A 5 -9.92 -8.63 -12.29
N TYR A 6 -8.84 -9.35 -12.54
CA TYR A 6 -8.51 -9.92 -13.85
C TYR A 6 -7.95 -11.31 -13.61
N GLY A 7 -8.72 -12.35 -13.93
CA GLY A 7 -8.40 -13.72 -13.52
C GLY A 7 -8.27 -13.86 -12.00
N LYS A 8 -7.14 -14.41 -11.55
CA LYS A 8 -6.80 -14.53 -10.12
C LYS A 8 -6.25 -13.23 -9.53
N PHE A 9 -5.65 -12.37 -10.34
CA PHE A 9 -5.13 -11.08 -9.91
C PHE A 9 -6.26 -10.15 -9.44
N SER A 10 -5.99 -9.44 -8.35
CA SER A 10 -6.91 -8.43 -7.82
C SER A 10 -6.19 -7.22 -7.27
N TYR A 11 -6.75 -6.04 -7.52
CA TYR A 11 -6.19 -4.76 -7.12
C TYR A 11 -7.23 -3.93 -6.35
N TYR A 12 -6.78 -3.24 -5.30
CA TYR A 12 -7.60 -2.30 -4.53
C TYR A 12 -7.04 -0.87 -4.58
N ASN A 13 -7.94 0.10 -4.72
CA ASN A 13 -7.64 1.51 -4.49
C ASN A 13 -8.84 2.23 -3.83
N GLY A 14 -8.63 2.75 -2.62
CA GLY A 14 -9.66 3.48 -1.88
C GLY A 14 -9.53 5.00 -1.92
N GLY A 15 -8.55 5.56 -2.63
CA GLY A 15 -8.21 6.98 -2.52
C GLY A 15 -7.79 7.31 -1.09
N ASP A 16 -8.49 8.25 -0.47
CA ASP A 16 -8.22 8.75 0.90
C ASP A 16 -9.24 8.24 1.91
N LEU A 17 -9.68 6.98 1.74
CA LEU A 17 -10.63 6.33 2.63
C LEU A 17 -10.08 6.26 4.06
N SER A 18 -10.83 6.76 5.04
CA SER A 18 -10.43 6.70 6.45
C SER A 18 -10.80 5.36 7.08
N GLY A 19 -9.92 4.83 7.91
CA GLY A 19 -10.11 3.65 8.74
C GLY A 19 -10.31 3.95 10.22
N GLY A 20 -10.63 5.20 10.55
CA GLY A 20 -10.95 5.59 11.91
C GLY A 20 -10.51 7.01 12.22
N ASN A 21 -9.88 7.19 13.38
CA ASN A 21 -9.64 8.51 13.94
C ASN A 21 -8.16 8.85 13.92
N TRP A 22 -7.86 10.11 13.65
CA TRP A 22 -6.58 10.70 13.97
C TRP A 22 -6.37 10.63 15.50
N PRO A 23 -5.15 10.32 16.01
CA PRO A 23 -4.87 10.27 17.44
C PRO A 23 -5.34 11.47 18.29
N SER A 24 -5.45 12.67 17.73
CA SER A 24 -5.72 13.92 18.45
C SER A 24 -7.17 14.44 18.35
N ILE A 25 -8.09 13.69 17.74
CA ILE A 25 -9.49 14.09 17.55
C ILE A 25 -10.45 13.21 18.34
N PHE A 26 -11.70 13.66 18.47
CA PHE A 26 -12.78 12.89 19.07
C PHE A 26 -12.94 11.53 18.38
N LYS A 27 -12.89 10.44 19.16
CA LYS A 27 -13.02 9.07 18.66
C LYS A 27 -14.47 8.82 18.24
N CYS A 28 -14.69 8.66 16.94
CA CYS A 28 -15.99 8.30 16.38
C CYS A 28 -15.86 7.09 15.44
N MET A 29 -16.76 6.11 15.58
CA MET A 29 -16.80 4.94 14.70
C MET A 29 -17.31 5.28 13.29
N GLU A 30 -18.03 6.40 13.13
CA GLU A 30 -18.51 6.87 11.82
C GLU A 30 -17.40 7.34 10.88
N ARG A 31 -16.15 7.43 11.38
CA ARG A 31 -14.97 7.73 10.56
C ARG A 31 -14.27 6.47 10.04
N ASP A 32 -14.67 5.29 10.48
CA ASP A 32 -14.14 4.02 9.99
C ASP A 32 -14.93 3.55 8.76
N PHE A 33 -14.48 3.98 7.59
CA PHE A 33 -15.00 3.53 6.30
C PHE A 33 -14.21 2.33 5.76
N GLU A 34 -12.97 2.13 6.19
CA GLU A 34 -12.17 0.95 5.81
C GLU A 34 -12.84 -0.35 6.23
N THR A 35 -13.38 -0.45 7.45
CA THR A 35 -14.02 -1.68 7.95
C THR A 35 -15.20 -2.14 7.08
N PRO A 36 -16.24 -1.32 6.80
CA PRO A 36 -17.33 -1.74 5.93
C PRO A 36 -16.86 -2.02 4.50
N VAL A 37 -15.89 -1.26 3.97
CA VAL A 37 -15.32 -1.52 2.63
C VAL A 37 -14.56 -2.85 2.60
N ALA A 38 -13.77 -3.17 3.62
CA ALA A 38 -13.04 -4.43 3.74
C ALA A 38 -13.98 -5.64 3.70
N LYS A 39 -15.11 -5.59 4.42
CA LYS A 39 -16.10 -6.67 4.45
C LYS A 39 -16.62 -7.05 3.06
N VAL A 40 -16.75 -6.06 2.16
CA VAL A 40 -17.20 -6.28 0.77
C VAL A 40 -16.02 -6.58 -0.16
N CYS A 41 -14.88 -5.92 0.06
CA CYS A 41 -13.70 -6.04 -0.79
C CYS A 41 -13.04 -7.42 -0.68
N GLY A 42 -12.84 -7.93 0.54
CA GLY A 42 -12.10 -9.16 0.79
C GLY A 42 -10.63 -9.10 0.36
N LYS A 43 -10.01 -10.28 0.25
CA LYS A 43 -8.58 -10.41 -0.09
C LYS A 43 -8.24 -9.84 -1.47
N VAL A 44 -7.10 -9.17 -1.55
CA VAL A 44 -6.54 -8.63 -2.80
C VAL A 44 -5.07 -9.01 -3.00
N THR A 45 -4.60 -8.97 -4.25
CA THR A 45 -3.17 -9.20 -4.57
C THR A 45 -2.35 -7.95 -4.25
N VAL A 46 -2.80 -6.80 -4.75
CA VAL A 46 -2.11 -5.51 -4.61
C VAL A 46 -3.08 -4.49 -4.04
N MET A 47 -2.62 -3.65 -3.10
CA MET A 47 -3.39 -2.50 -2.63
C MET A 47 -2.60 -1.20 -2.71
N LYS A 48 -3.28 -0.10 -3.03
CA LYS A 48 -2.83 1.23 -2.64
C LYS A 48 -3.19 1.46 -1.18
N ALA A 49 -2.24 1.93 -0.37
CA ALA A 49 -2.53 2.44 0.97
C ALA A 49 -3.50 3.62 0.87
N ASN A 50 -4.54 3.63 1.70
CA ASN A 50 -5.48 4.75 1.70
C ASN A 50 -4.79 6.00 2.25
N HIS A 51 -5.17 7.18 1.77
CA HIS A 51 -4.70 8.49 2.25
C HIS A 51 -3.18 8.54 2.38
N HIS A 52 -2.44 8.03 1.39
CA HIS A 52 -0.98 7.99 1.39
C HIS A 52 -0.34 7.31 2.61
N GLY A 53 -1.10 6.46 3.35
CA GLY A 53 -0.66 5.87 4.61
C GLY A 53 -0.65 6.86 5.78
N TYR A 54 -1.64 7.75 5.86
CA TYR A 54 -1.76 8.73 6.93
C TYR A 54 -2.31 8.13 8.23
N TYR A 55 -2.39 8.92 9.31
CA TYR A 55 -2.67 8.47 10.68
C TYR A 55 -3.97 7.66 10.84
N ASP A 56 -4.98 8.03 10.06
CA ASP A 56 -6.34 7.53 10.16
C ASP A 56 -6.63 6.33 9.25
N THR A 57 -5.63 5.76 8.59
CA THR A 57 -5.80 4.73 7.56
C THR A 57 -5.10 3.42 7.87
N CYS A 58 -5.36 2.40 7.07
CA CYS A 58 -4.85 1.04 7.14
C CYS A 58 -5.05 0.43 8.53
N ASN A 59 -6.29 0.45 9.05
CA ASN A 59 -6.61 -0.15 10.33
C ASN A 59 -6.40 -1.68 10.31
N ALA A 60 -6.32 -2.29 11.50
CA ALA A 60 -5.95 -3.70 11.61
C ALA A 60 -6.95 -4.64 10.91
N PHE A 61 -8.25 -4.40 11.05
CA PHE A 61 -9.29 -5.21 10.41
C PHE A 61 -9.18 -5.13 8.89
N PHE A 62 -8.94 -3.94 8.36
CA PHE A 62 -8.72 -3.70 6.93
C PHE A 62 -7.51 -4.47 6.40
N MET A 63 -6.36 -4.38 7.09
CA MET A 63 -5.13 -5.08 6.69
C MET A 63 -5.29 -6.60 6.77
N GLN A 64 -5.95 -7.11 7.81
CA GLN A 64 -6.24 -8.55 7.94
C GLN A 64 -7.18 -9.05 6.84
N THR A 65 -8.19 -8.27 6.47
CA THR A 65 -9.20 -8.67 5.50
C THR A 65 -8.67 -8.61 4.07
N LEU A 66 -7.97 -7.54 3.71
CA LEU A 66 -7.39 -7.40 2.37
C LEU A 66 -6.16 -8.27 2.18
N SER A 67 -5.34 -8.46 3.23
CA SER A 67 -4.15 -9.32 3.24
C SER A 67 -3.33 -9.26 1.93
N PRO A 68 -2.92 -8.05 1.49
CA PRO A 68 -2.25 -7.86 0.21
C PRO A 68 -0.86 -8.51 0.18
N GLN A 69 -0.37 -8.88 -1.00
CA GLN A 69 1.04 -9.26 -1.20
C GLN A 69 1.92 -8.04 -1.53
N VAL A 70 1.31 -6.96 -2.03
CA VAL A 70 2.00 -5.72 -2.37
C VAL A 70 1.21 -4.53 -1.84
N ILE A 71 1.89 -3.61 -1.16
CA ILE A 71 1.34 -2.35 -0.70
C ILE A 71 2.08 -1.21 -1.40
N ILE A 72 1.33 -0.42 -2.17
CA ILE A 72 1.84 0.78 -2.85
C ILE A 72 1.41 2.01 -2.04
N ILE A 73 2.38 2.86 -1.71
CA ILE A 73 2.16 4.13 -1.03
C ILE A 73 2.43 5.27 -2.01
N ASP A 74 1.37 5.91 -2.46
CA ASP A 74 1.40 7.10 -3.30
C ASP A 74 1.72 8.34 -2.46
N ALA A 75 2.91 8.36 -1.86
CA ALA A 75 3.37 9.46 -1.04
C ALA A 75 3.55 10.76 -1.86
N ARG A 76 3.23 11.89 -1.23
CA ARG A 76 3.35 13.23 -1.82
C ARG A 76 4.12 14.25 -0.98
N SER A 77 4.52 13.88 0.23
CA SER A 77 5.22 14.80 1.15
C SER A 77 5.96 14.04 2.26
N GLN A 78 6.76 14.76 3.03
CA GLN A 78 7.42 14.24 4.24
C GLN A 78 6.48 13.68 5.33
N ASN A 79 5.17 13.92 5.21
CA ASN A 79 4.16 13.42 6.13
C ASN A 79 3.50 12.11 5.65
N HIS A 80 3.94 11.53 4.54
CA HIS A 80 3.33 10.36 3.94
C HIS A 80 4.36 9.28 3.56
N PRO A 81 4.22 8.03 4.04
CA PRO A 81 3.32 7.61 5.11
C PRO A 81 3.79 8.15 6.47
N VAL A 82 2.92 8.08 7.48
CA VAL A 82 3.32 8.39 8.85
C VAL A 82 3.92 7.16 9.54
N PRO A 83 4.87 7.33 10.50
CA PRO A 83 5.53 6.21 11.16
C PRO A 83 4.56 5.23 11.83
N SER A 84 3.49 5.71 12.46
CA SER A 84 2.51 4.85 13.14
C SER A 84 1.75 3.94 12.18
N THR A 85 1.42 4.43 10.97
CA THR A 85 0.75 3.63 9.95
C THR A 85 1.72 2.65 9.32
N MET A 86 2.96 3.07 9.02
CA MET A 86 3.99 2.18 8.48
C MET A 86 4.36 1.06 9.46
N ALA A 87 4.49 1.37 10.75
CA ALA A 87 4.69 0.37 11.80
C ALA A 87 3.56 -0.66 11.78
N ARG A 88 2.30 -0.21 11.77
CA ARG A 88 1.13 -1.10 11.77
C ARG A 88 1.03 -1.99 10.53
N ILE A 89 1.21 -1.44 9.32
CA ILE A 89 1.11 -2.26 8.10
C ILE A 89 2.29 -3.23 7.95
N SER A 90 3.41 -2.99 8.65
CA SER A 90 4.59 -3.86 8.63
C SER A 90 4.70 -4.83 9.80
N ASP A 91 3.78 -4.75 10.76
CA ASP A 91 3.77 -5.59 11.95
C ASP A 91 3.10 -6.96 11.66
N PRO A 92 3.86 -8.08 11.73
CA PRO A 92 3.30 -9.41 11.53
C PRO A 92 2.29 -9.85 12.60
N GLN A 93 2.23 -9.16 13.74
CA GLN A 93 1.21 -9.37 14.77
C GLN A 93 -0.13 -8.71 14.40
N VAL A 94 -0.12 -7.68 13.56
CA VAL A 94 -1.34 -7.05 13.05
C VAL A 94 -1.98 -7.92 11.96
N TRP A 95 -1.20 -8.44 11.02
CA TRP A 95 -1.68 -9.33 9.95
C TRP A 95 -0.54 -10.23 9.43
N ARG A 96 -0.90 -11.41 8.92
CA ARG A 96 0.06 -12.45 8.53
C ARG A 96 0.34 -12.45 7.02
N GLY A 97 1.52 -12.94 6.66
CA GLY A 97 1.94 -13.18 5.27
C GLY A 97 3.06 -12.25 4.82
N GLU A 98 3.83 -12.70 3.83
CA GLU A 98 4.88 -11.87 3.22
C GLU A 98 4.28 -10.75 2.38
N ARG A 99 4.98 -9.61 2.35
CA ARG A 99 4.56 -8.46 1.55
C ARG A 99 5.72 -7.56 1.15
N ASP A 100 5.58 -6.95 -0.02
CA ASP A 100 6.47 -5.90 -0.50
C ASP A 100 5.85 -4.51 -0.36
N TYR A 101 6.70 -3.52 -0.09
CA TYR A 101 6.32 -2.11 0.02
C TYR A 101 6.98 -1.28 -1.10
N TYR A 102 6.18 -0.46 -1.75
CA TYR A 102 6.63 0.48 -2.79
C TYR A 102 6.15 1.89 -2.45
N ILE A 103 6.96 2.89 -2.79
CA ILE A 103 6.66 4.30 -2.51
C ILE A 103 7.06 5.21 -3.68
N THR A 104 6.27 6.25 -3.93
CA THR A 104 6.46 7.13 -5.09
C THR A 104 7.49 8.25 -4.91
N VAL A 105 7.77 8.65 -3.66
CA VAL A 105 8.76 9.70 -3.32
C VAL A 105 9.47 9.34 -2.00
N ASP A 106 10.60 9.98 -1.72
CA ASP A 106 11.43 9.67 -0.53
C ASP A 106 11.39 10.69 0.60
N GLN A 107 10.58 11.75 0.47
CA GLN A 107 10.54 12.86 1.41
C GLN A 107 10.23 12.44 2.86
N ALA A 108 9.55 11.31 3.07
CA ALA A 108 9.22 10.80 4.41
C ALA A 108 10.37 10.03 5.09
N ARG A 109 11.46 9.71 4.38
CA ARG A 109 12.58 8.91 4.89
C ARG A 109 13.09 9.38 6.25
N LYS A 110 13.37 10.68 6.39
CA LYS A 110 13.84 11.27 7.66
C LYS A 110 12.86 11.05 8.82
N LYS A 111 11.55 11.16 8.56
CA LYS A 111 10.50 11.02 9.58
C LYS A 111 10.23 9.56 9.94
N LEU A 112 10.35 8.66 8.96
CA LEU A 112 10.20 7.22 9.15
C LEU A 112 11.38 6.60 9.90
N GLY A 113 12.58 7.15 9.71
CA GLY A 113 13.81 6.51 10.16
C GLY A 113 14.16 5.29 9.29
N GLU A 114 15.43 4.86 9.35
CA GLU A 114 15.92 3.79 8.46
C GLU A 114 15.30 2.42 8.74
N GLU A 115 14.85 2.16 9.98
CA GLU A 115 14.18 0.91 10.34
C GLU A 115 12.91 0.68 9.50
N LEU A 116 12.08 1.71 9.36
CA LEU A 116 10.86 1.63 8.56
C LEU A 116 11.15 1.87 7.08
N TRP A 117 12.08 2.77 6.77
CA TRP A 117 12.42 3.12 5.39
C TRP A 117 13.07 1.95 4.62
N SER A 118 13.93 1.16 5.27
CA SER A 118 14.62 0.03 4.63
C SER A 118 13.69 -1.09 4.13
N LYS A 119 12.40 -1.08 4.51
CA LYS A 119 11.39 -2.03 4.04
C LYS A 119 10.93 -1.75 2.60
N PHE A 120 11.11 -0.53 2.10
CA PHE A 120 10.69 -0.15 0.75
C PHE A 120 11.68 -0.67 -0.29
N LYS A 121 11.16 -1.07 -1.45
CA LYS A 121 11.95 -1.09 -2.69
C LYS A 121 12.37 0.35 -3.06
N PRO A 122 13.31 0.57 -4.00
CA PRO A 122 13.65 1.91 -4.44
C PRO A 122 12.40 2.74 -4.79
N TRP A 123 12.40 4.02 -4.48
CA TRP A 123 11.28 4.90 -4.79
C TRP A 123 11.27 5.29 -6.28
N GLY A 124 10.10 5.61 -6.82
CA GLY A 124 9.97 6.07 -8.21
C GLY A 124 8.58 5.87 -8.77
N HIS A 125 8.45 5.80 -10.10
CA HIS A 125 7.19 5.51 -10.75
C HIS A 125 6.91 4.00 -10.70
N ILE A 126 5.79 3.59 -10.09
CA ILE A 126 5.51 2.18 -9.80
C ILE A 126 4.56 1.62 -10.86
N VAL A 127 4.98 0.55 -11.54
CA VAL A 127 4.18 -0.14 -12.55
C VAL A 127 3.87 -1.56 -12.07
N VAL A 128 2.59 -1.90 -11.99
CA VAL A 128 2.13 -3.28 -11.75
C VAL A 128 1.70 -3.88 -13.08
N ARG A 129 2.54 -4.76 -13.63
CA ARG A 129 2.24 -5.50 -14.85
C ARG A 129 1.51 -6.78 -14.51
N VAL A 130 0.31 -6.96 -15.07
CA VAL A 130 -0.44 -8.21 -14.97
C VAL A 130 -0.35 -8.93 -16.31
N TYR A 131 0.06 -10.19 -16.29
CA TYR A 131 0.20 -10.98 -17.51
C TYR A 131 -1.16 -11.51 -18.01
N PRO A 132 -1.29 -11.87 -19.29
CA PRO A 132 -2.55 -12.37 -19.86
C PRO A 132 -3.20 -13.47 -19.01
N GLY A 133 -4.51 -13.37 -18.82
CA GLY A 133 -5.29 -14.28 -17.98
C GLY A 133 -5.17 -14.04 -16.46
N GLY A 134 -4.28 -13.15 -16.02
CA GLY A 134 -4.21 -12.70 -14.62
C GLY A 134 -3.76 -13.77 -13.64
N ASN A 135 -2.99 -14.76 -14.10
CA ASN A 135 -2.40 -15.81 -13.26
C ASN A 135 -1.00 -15.47 -12.77
N SER A 136 -0.41 -14.38 -13.25
CA SER A 136 0.88 -13.89 -12.77
C SER A 136 1.01 -12.38 -12.91
N TYR A 137 1.88 -11.79 -12.11
CA TYR A 137 2.18 -10.36 -12.14
C TYR A 137 3.65 -10.07 -11.82
N GLN A 138 4.10 -8.86 -12.13
CA GLN A 138 5.43 -8.35 -11.80
C GLN A 138 5.33 -6.85 -11.49
N VAL A 139 6.15 -6.36 -10.55
CA VAL A 139 6.20 -4.94 -10.17
C VAL A 139 7.52 -4.33 -10.62
N PHE A 140 7.45 -3.13 -11.19
CA PHE A 140 8.61 -2.35 -11.61
C PHE A 140 8.62 -1.01 -10.87
N VAL A 141 9.82 -0.49 -10.64
CA VAL A 141 10.05 0.90 -10.29
C VAL A 141 10.87 1.53 -11.40
N LEU A 142 10.30 2.53 -12.04
CA LEU A 142 10.97 3.34 -13.05
C LEU A 142 11.58 4.58 -12.42
N ASP A 143 12.60 5.12 -13.05
CA ASP A 143 13.16 6.39 -12.60
C ASP A 143 12.20 7.55 -12.86
N ALA A 144 11.78 8.23 -11.79
CA ALA A 144 10.81 9.31 -11.85
C ALA A 144 11.46 10.66 -12.22
N ASP A 145 12.79 10.77 -12.08
CA ASP A 145 13.55 11.98 -12.42
C ASP A 145 14.09 11.93 -13.86
N SER A 146 13.98 10.78 -14.54
CA SER A 146 14.41 10.62 -15.92
C SER A 146 13.24 10.77 -16.90
N THR A 147 13.51 11.36 -18.07
CA THR A 147 12.54 11.44 -19.17
C THR A 147 12.42 10.14 -19.96
N ASP A 148 13.38 9.23 -19.83
CA ASP A 148 13.36 7.91 -20.47
C ASP A 148 12.70 6.81 -19.59
N TYR A 149 12.38 7.13 -18.33
CA TYR A 149 11.75 6.25 -17.35
C TYR A 149 12.39 4.84 -17.31
N HIS A 150 13.71 4.75 -17.37
CA HIS A 150 14.40 3.45 -17.29
C HIS A 150 14.11 2.73 -15.95
N ILE A 151 14.24 1.40 -15.97
CA ILE A 151 13.90 0.55 -14.83
C ILE A 151 15.00 0.64 -13.76
N LYS A 152 14.66 1.12 -12.56
CA LYS A 152 15.52 1.08 -11.37
C LYS A 152 15.40 -0.23 -10.60
N TYR A 153 14.23 -0.85 -10.65
CA TYR A 153 13.94 -2.11 -9.97
C TYR A 153 12.88 -2.91 -10.72
N LYS A 154 13.04 -4.24 -10.72
CA LYS A 154 12.01 -5.20 -11.13
C LYS A 154 11.94 -6.32 -10.10
N SER A 155 10.73 -6.70 -9.71
CA SER A 155 10.52 -7.90 -8.89
C SER A 155 10.71 -9.17 -9.73
N GLU A 156 10.75 -10.33 -9.08
CA GLU A 156 10.48 -11.59 -9.77
C GLU A 156 9.04 -11.64 -10.29
N VAL A 157 8.77 -12.53 -11.24
CA VAL A 157 7.40 -12.83 -11.66
C VAL A 157 6.72 -13.68 -10.58
N VAL A 158 5.58 -13.23 -10.08
CA VAL A 158 4.79 -13.93 -9.07
C VAL A 158 3.64 -14.65 -9.74
N ASN A 159 3.50 -15.95 -9.50
CA ASN A 159 2.37 -16.76 -9.94
C ASN A 159 1.29 -16.81 -8.83
N LEU A 160 0.01 -16.68 -9.22
CA LEU A 160 -1.17 -16.60 -8.35
C LEU A 160 -2.03 -17.87 -8.36
#